data_AF-A0A2X2ST42-F1
#
_entry.id   AF-A0A2X2ST42-F1
#
_cell.length_a   1.000
_cell.length_b   1.000
_cell.length_c   1.000
_cell.angle_alpha   90.00
_cell.angle_beta   90.00
_cell.angle_gamma   90.00
#
_symmetry.space_group_name_H-M   'P 1'
#
loop_
_entity.id
_entity.type
_entity.pdbx_description
1 polymer ?
#
loop_
_entity_poly.entity_id
_entity_poly.type
_entity_poly.pdbx_seq_one_letter_code
_entity_poly.pdbx_strand_id
1 'polypeptide(L)' 'MSGQSRADGLFALPSSVERKPLEDIASKKRAEYRRRYELLDGMMSNINSHF' A
#
# COMPACT_ATOMS: atom_id res chain seq x y z
N MET A 1 2.32 7.93 5.51
CA MET A 1 0.85 7.92 5.38
C MET A 1 0.31 9.19 6.00
N SER A 2 0.29 10.29 5.26
CA SER A 2 -0.32 11.54 5.70
C SER A 2 -1.33 11.96 4.65
N GLY A 3 -2.62 11.97 5.01
CA GLY A 3 -3.64 12.57 4.16
C GLY A 3 -3.40 14.07 4.08
N GLN A 4 -3.54 14.65 2.89
CA GLN A 4 -3.40 16.10 2.70
C GLN A 4 -4.74 16.79 2.94
N SER A 5 -4.75 17.85 3.74
CA SER A 5 -5.96 18.66 3.96
C SER A 5 -6.27 19.45 2.68
N ARG A 6 -7.52 19.37 2.23
CA ARG A 6 -8.06 20.15 1.11
C ARG A 6 -8.82 21.37 1.62
N ALA A 7 -8.97 22.36 0.74
CA ALA A 7 -9.70 23.61 1.01
C ALA A 7 -11.20 23.42 1.31
N ASP A 8 -11.77 22.27 0.95
CA ASP A 8 -13.17 21.89 1.25
C ASP A 8 -13.33 21.24 2.64
N GLY A 9 -12.27 21.20 3.45
CA GLY A 9 -12.29 20.62 4.79
C GLY A 9 -12.16 19.09 4.82
N LEU A 10 -11.95 18.44 3.68
CA LEU A 10 -11.72 17.00 3.59
C LEU A 10 -10.23 16.66 3.54
N PHE A 11 -9.90 15.39 3.79
CA PHE A 11 -8.54 14.86 3.61
C PHE A 11 -8.46 14.03 2.32
N ALA A 12 -7.52 14.40 1.45
CA ALA A 12 -7.13 13.59 0.33
C ALA A 12 -6.20 12.47 0.82
N LEU A 13 -6.70 11.25 0.78
CA LEU A 13 -5.88 10.06 1.01
C LEU A 13 -5.16 9.67 -0.29
N PRO A 14 -3.90 9.21 -0.22
CA PRO A 14 -3.22 8.66 -1.38
C PRO A 14 -4.00 7.47 -1.94
N SER A 15 -4.19 7.43 -3.27
CA SER A 15 -4.87 6.32 -3.97
C SER A 15 -4.06 5.03 -3.94
N SER A 16 -2.75 5.11 -3.74
CA SER A 16 -1.86 3.97 -3.62
C SER A 16 -1.05 4.05 -2.33
N VAL A 17 -0.92 2.90 -1.67
CA VAL A 17 0.08 2.72 -0.62
C VAL A 17 1.46 2.73 -1.26
N GLU A 18 2.33 3.65 -0.83
CA GLU A 18 3.71 3.69 -1.27
C GLU A 18 4.44 2.41 -0.83
N ARG A 19 4.92 1.62 -1.81
CA ARG A 19 5.65 0.38 -1.55
C ARG A 19 7.14 0.62 -1.67
N LYS A 20 7.86 0.41 -0.57
CA LYS A 20 9.32 0.39 -0.60
C LYS A 20 9.81 -0.85 -1.40
N PRO A 21 10.77 -0.70 -2.33
CA PRO A 21 11.38 -1.83 -3.03
C PRO A 21 11.96 -2.86 -2.06
N LEU A 22 11.88 -4.15 -2.43
CA LEU A 22 12.44 -5.22 -1.59
C LEU A 22 13.97 -5.11 -1.43
N GLU A 23 14.64 -4.49 -2.39
CA GLU A 23 16.08 -4.22 -2.39
C GLU A 23 16.48 -3.27 -1.25
N ASP A 24 15.65 -2.27 -0.97
CA ASP A 24 15.82 -1.29 0.12
C ASP A 24 15.43 -1.83 1.50
N ILE A 25 14.83 -3.03 1.55
CA ILE A 25 14.42 -3.67 2.79
C ILE A 25 15.58 -4.55 3.27
N ALA A 26 16.03 -4.28 4.50
CA ALA A 26 17.04 -5.08 5.17
C ALA A 26 16.67 -6.58 5.09
N SER A 27 17.64 -7.42 4.72
CA SER A 27 17.42 -8.84 4.36
C SER A 27 16.56 -9.61 5.38
N LYS A 28 16.80 -9.38 6.67
CA LYS A 28 16.05 -9.99 7.80
C LYS A 28 14.54 -9.72 7.76
N LYS A 29 14.08 -8.66 7.10
CA LYS A 29 12.67 -8.26 6.97
C LYS A 29 12.07 -8.53 5.58
N ARG A 30 12.86 -8.90 4.56
CA ARG A 30 12.34 -9.06 3.18
C ARG A 30 11.25 -10.13 3.05
N ALA A 31 11.41 -11.25 3.77
CA ALA A 31 10.40 -12.32 3.74
C ALA A 31 9.04 -11.82 4.25
N GLU A 32 9.04 -10.98 5.28
CA GLU A 32 7.82 -10.42 5.86
C GLU A 32 7.16 -9.39 4.93
N TYR A 33 7.97 -8.49 4.37
CA TYR A 33 7.45 -7.49 3.42
C TYR A 33 6.92 -8.12 2.14
N ARG A 34 7.57 -9.18 1.64
CA ARG A 34 7.07 -9.94 0.48
C ARG A 34 5.69 -10.53 0.77
N ARG A 35 5.53 -11.25 1.88
CA ARG A 35 4.25 -11.85 2.28
C ARG A 35 3.16 -10.80 2.50
N ARG A 36 3.51 -9.65 3.09
CA ARG A 36 2.59 -8.51 3.24
C ARG A 36 2.13 -7.96 1.88
N TYR A 37 3.05 -7.77 0.94
CA TYR A 37 2.72 -7.28 -0.40
C TYR A 37 1.87 -8.28 -1.18
N GLU A 38 2.21 -9.56 -1.16
CA GLU A 38 1.42 -10.64 -1.78
C GLU A 38 -0.02 -10.67 -1.25
N LEU A 39 -0.20 -10.54 0.07
CA LEU A 39 -1.53 -10.46 0.69
C LEU A 39 -2.32 -9.25 0.21
N LEU A 40 -1.69 -8.06 0.23
CA LEU A 40 -2.33 -6.83 -0.22
C LEU A 40 -2.69 -6.87 -1.71
N ASP A 41 -1.82 -7.44 -2.55
CA ASP A 41 -2.08 -7.65 -3.98
C ASP A 41 -3.26 -8.59 -4.21
N GLY A 42 -3.32 -9.70 -3.45
CA GLY A 42 -4.45 -10.62 -3.51
C GLY A 42 -5.77 -9.95 -3.11
N MET A 43 -5.78 -9.15 -2.04
CA MET A 43 -6.96 -8.39 -1.62
C MET A 43 -7.38 -7.37 -2.70
N MET A 44 -6.44 -6.60 -3.23
CA MET A 44 -6.72 -5.59 -4.27
C MET A 44 -7.26 -6.25 -5.54
N SER A 45 -6.68 -7.39 -5.94
CA SER A 45 -7.15 -8.16 -7.09
C SER A 45 -8.57 -8.65 -6.89
N ASN A 46 -8.93 -9.15 -5.70
CA ASN A 46 -10.30 -9.59 -5.42
C ASN A 46 -11.29 -8.42 -5.47
N ILE A 47 -10.95 -7.29 -4.85
CA ILE A 47 -11.78 -6.07 -4.90
C ILE A 47 -12.00 -5.66 -6.35
N ASN A 48 -10.94 -5.55 -7.15
CA ASN A 48 -11.03 -5.15 -8.55
C ASN A 48 -11.81 -6.15 -9.43
N SER A 49 -11.86 -7.44 -9.06
CA SER A 49 -12.66 -8.42 -9.79
C SER A 49 -14.15 -8.36 -9.45
N HIS A 50 -14.52 -7.77 -8.31
CA HIS A 50 -15.91 -7.68 -7.84
C HIS A 50 -16.61 -6.37 -8.23
N PHE A 51 -15.88 -5.40 -8.79
CA PHE A 51 -16.39 -4.13 -9.31
C PHE A 51 -16.22 -4.06 -10.82
#